data_AF-A0A3N4NWR1-F1
#
_entry.id   AF-A0A3N4NWR1-F1
#
_cell.length_a   1.000
_cell.length_b   1.000
_cell.length_c   1.000
_cell.angle_alpha   90.00
_cell.angle_beta   90.00
_cell.angle_gamma   90.00
#
_symmetry.space_group_name_H-M   'P 1'
#
loop_
_entity.id
_entity.type
_entity.pdbx_description
1 polymer ?
#
loop_
_entity_poly.entity_id
_entity_poly.type
_entity_poly.pdbx_seq_one_letter_code
_entity_poly.pdbx_strand_id
1 'polypeptide(L)'
;MKIKILLVFTFLLITYGTIAQTIATNETKIIVAVNKTDNTIDKLVFYNTFKELSTKEVEKKYPKNAFYLGLLKGLYTVENNEIQMGKEATLTLYSNKQYYPKDNKFSSEKIKIGNSIIIGSAKTQVVSNKDGEITIKTINQ
;
A
#
# COMPACT_ATOMS: atom_id res chain seq x y z
N MET A 1 1.05 -5.01 -50.94
CA MET A 1 1.37 -5.82 -49.73
C MET A 1 2.18 -5.10 -48.65
N LYS A 2 3.07 -4.14 -48.99
CA LYS A 2 3.99 -3.50 -48.03
C LYS A 2 3.32 -2.55 -47.00
N ILE A 3 2.20 -1.93 -47.35
CA ILE A 3 1.46 -1.00 -46.48
C ILE A 3 0.74 -1.72 -45.31
N LYS A 4 0.33 -2.98 -45.49
CA LYS A 4 -0.38 -3.73 -44.43
C LYS A 4 0.55 -4.14 -43.28
N ILE A 5 1.84 -4.31 -43.54
CA ILE A 5 2.84 -4.68 -42.51
C ILE A 5 3.20 -3.47 -41.63
N LEU A 6 3.24 -2.27 -42.22
CA LEU A 6 3.55 -1.05 -41.48
C LEU A 6 2.49 -0.75 -40.41
N LEU A 7 1.22 -0.96 -40.74
CA LEU A 7 0.08 -0.70 -39.85
C LEU A 7 0.04 -1.62 -38.62
N VAL A 8 0.51 -2.87 -38.77
CA VAL A 8 0.62 -3.83 -37.66
C VAL A 8 1.75 -3.44 -36.70
N PHE A 9 2.88 -2.95 -37.22
CA PHE A 9 3.99 -2.47 -36.39
C PHE A 9 3.64 -1.19 -35.62
N THR A 10 2.85 -0.29 -36.21
CA THR A 10 2.40 0.93 -35.51
C THR A 10 1.42 0.61 -34.37
N PHE A 11 0.58 -0.41 -34.52
CA PHE A 11 -0.37 -0.81 -33.46
C PHE A 11 0.34 -1.52 -32.28
N LEU A 12 1.46 -2.21 -32.54
CA LEU A 12 2.23 -2.93 -31.51
C LEU A 12 3.01 -1.99 -30.57
N LEU A 13 3.30 -0.75 -30.97
CA LEU A 13 4.07 0.21 -30.19
C LEU A 13 3.25 0.95 -29.12
N ILE A 14 1.91 0.93 -29.22
CA ILE A 14 1.02 1.71 -28.34
C ILE A 14 0.79 0.99 -26.99
N THR A 15 1.12 -0.30 -26.86
CA THR A 15 0.78 -1.11 -25.67
C THR A 15 1.83 -1.12 -24.56
N TYR A 16 2.96 -0.42 -24.69
CA TYR A 16 4.05 -0.50 -23.72
C TYR A 16 4.10 0.61 -22.66
N GLY A 17 3.13 1.54 -22.66
CA GLY A 17 3.01 2.54 -21.60
C GLY A 17 2.08 2.05 -20.50
N THR A 18 2.58 1.29 -19.52
CA THR A 18 1.85 1.14 -18.24
C THR A 18 1.89 2.48 -17.53
N ILE A 19 0.87 3.31 -17.74
CA ILE A 19 0.73 4.61 -17.09
C ILE A 19 0.37 4.34 -15.62
N ALA A 20 1.33 4.54 -14.73
CA ALA A 20 1.05 4.62 -13.30
C ALA A 20 0.05 5.77 -13.08
N GLN A 21 -1.15 5.46 -12.59
CA GLN A 21 -2.18 6.46 -12.38
C GLN A 21 -1.94 7.16 -11.03
N THR A 22 -1.66 8.46 -11.06
CA THR A 22 -1.63 9.30 -9.87
C THR A 22 -3.05 9.66 -9.46
N ILE A 23 -3.43 9.36 -8.21
CA ILE A 23 -4.73 9.65 -7.65
C ILE A 23 -4.56 10.64 -6.49
N ALA A 24 -5.44 11.63 -6.43
CA ALA A 24 -5.55 12.58 -5.33
C ALA A 24 -6.90 12.39 -4.62
N THR A 25 -6.89 12.01 -3.35
CA THR A 25 -8.11 11.89 -2.54
C THR A 25 -7.95 12.58 -1.20
N ASN A 26 -9.04 13.11 -0.65
CA ASN A 26 -9.06 13.60 0.73
C ASN A 26 -8.68 12.48 1.70
N GLU A 27 -9.33 11.31 1.60
CA GLU A 27 -9.01 10.11 2.38
C GLU A 27 -9.42 8.85 1.59
N THR A 28 -8.54 7.86 1.54
CA THR A 28 -8.78 6.55 0.92
C THR A 28 -8.65 5.46 1.97
N LYS A 29 -9.67 4.60 2.09
CA LYS A 29 -9.59 3.40 2.94
C LYS A 29 -8.70 2.36 2.28
N ILE A 30 -7.73 1.89 3.04
CA ILE A 30 -6.76 0.89 2.59
C ILE A 30 -6.62 -0.24 3.60
N ILE A 31 -6.00 -1.33 3.14
CA ILE A 31 -5.43 -2.36 4.00
C ILE A 31 -3.92 -2.17 4.02
N VAL A 32 -3.35 -2.24 5.22
CA VAL A 32 -1.91 -2.23 5.47
C VAL A 32 -1.48 -3.66 5.74
N ALA A 33 -0.63 -4.21 4.88
CA ALA A 33 -0.02 -5.52 5.06
C ALA A 33 1.26 -5.37 5.87
N VAL A 34 1.27 -6.01 7.03
CA VAL A 34 2.37 -5.95 8.00
C VAL A 34 2.98 -7.34 8.13
N ASN A 35 4.30 -7.45 8.01
CA ASN A 35 5.00 -8.70 8.23
C ASN A 35 4.92 -9.13 9.71
N LYS A 36 4.49 -10.37 9.94
CA LYS A 36 4.29 -10.93 11.29
C LYS A 36 5.59 -11.12 12.08
N THR A 37 6.74 -11.24 11.40
CA THR A 37 8.02 -11.59 12.01
C THR A 37 8.76 -10.36 12.53
N ASP A 38 8.86 -9.32 11.72
CA ASP A 38 9.64 -8.11 12.00
C ASP A 38 8.77 -6.86 12.25
N ASN A 39 7.44 -6.98 12.09
CA ASN A 39 6.48 -5.88 12.20
C ASN A 39 6.73 -4.74 11.18
N THR A 40 7.35 -5.02 10.04
CA THR A 40 7.50 -4.03 8.96
C THR A 40 6.22 -3.88 8.16
N ILE A 41 5.99 -2.68 7.63
CA ILE A 41 4.93 -2.42 6.66
C ILE A 41 5.45 -2.82 5.30
N ASP A 42 4.91 -3.91 4.74
CA ASP A 42 5.38 -4.42 3.45
C ASP A 42 4.66 -3.71 2.30
N LYS A 43 3.32 -3.61 2.39
CA LYS A 43 2.47 -3.20 1.27
C LYS A 43 1.22 -2.45 1.71
N LEU A 44 0.76 -1.58 0.82
CA LEU A 44 -0.53 -0.89 0.91
C LEU A 44 -1.41 -1.33 -0.26
N VAL A 45 -2.66 -1.67 0.02
CA VAL A 45 -3.61 -2.16 -0.98
C VAL A 45 -4.99 -1.59 -0.72
N PHE A 46 -5.80 -1.42 -1.76
CA PHE A 46 -7.14 -0.88 -1.57
C PHE A 46 -8.02 -1.83 -0.77
N TYR A 47 -8.86 -1.26 0.09
CA TYR A 47 -9.85 -2.01 0.85
C TYR A 47 -10.75 -2.86 -0.04
N ASN A 48 -11.21 -2.30 -1.17
CA ASN A 48 -12.12 -3.00 -2.08
C ASN A 48 -11.47 -4.24 -2.72
N THR A 49 -10.16 -4.22 -3.00
CA THR A 49 -9.43 -5.39 -3.51
C THR A 49 -9.46 -6.57 -2.53
N PHE A 50 -9.49 -6.28 -1.23
CA PHE A 50 -9.55 -7.31 -0.18
C PHE A 50 -10.97 -7.69 0.22
N LYS A 51 -11.96 -6.84 -0.08
CA LYS A 51 -13.38 -7.13 0.19
C LYS A 51 -13.89 -8.30 -0.65
N GLU A 52 -13.35 -8.47 -1.85
CA GLU A 52 -13.77 -9.50 -2.81
C GLU A 52 -13.05 -10.84 -2.61
N LEU A 53 -11.96 -10.87 -1.82
CA LEU A 53 -11.17 -12.07 -1.58
C LEU A 53 -11.61 -12.79 -0.30
N SER A 54 -11.66 -14.12 -0.35
CA SER A 54 -11.83 -14.93 0.86
C SER A 54 -10.58 -14.89 1.74
N THR A 55 -10.75 -15.09 3.05
CA THR A 55 -9.63 -15.15 4.00
C THR A 55 -8.58 -16.19 3.58
N LYS A 56 -9.02 -17.35 3.04
CA LYS A 56 -8.12 -18.41 2.55
C LYS A 56 -7.26 -17.96 1.37
N GLU A 57 -7.83 -17.20 0.44
CA GLU A 57 -7.11 -16.67 -0.73
C GLU A 57 -6.07 -15.62 -0.31
N VAL A 58 -6.45 -14.74 0.63
CA VAL A 58 -5.53 -13.74 1.20
C VAL A 58 -4.37 -14.42 1.91
N GLU A 59 -4.63 -15.43 2.73
CA GLU A 59 -3.60 -16.19 3.45
C GLU A 59 -2.66 -16.96 2.52
N LYS A 60 -3.21 -17.53 1.44
CA LYS A 60 -2.39 -18.21 0.41
C LYS A 60 -1.49 -17.22 -0.32
N LYS A 61 -2.00 -16.03 -0.65
CA LYS A 61 -1.25 -14.99 -1.36
C LYS A 61 -0.21 -14.32 -0.47
N TYR A 62 -0.47 -14.20 0.82
CA TYR A 62 0.34 -13.44 1.77
C TYR A 62 0.48 -14.16 3.13
N PRO A 63 1.15 -15.32 3.17
CA PRO A 63 1.18 -16.17 4.36
C PRO A 63 1.85 -15.49 5.57
N LYS A 64 2.81 -14.61 5.31
CA LYS A 64 3.65 -13.94 6.32
C LYS A 64 3.07 -12.62 6.82
N ASN A 65 1.94 -12.17 6.28
CA ASN A 65 1.38 -10.86 6.60
C ASN A 65 0.16 -10.95 7.52
N ALA A 66 0.05 -9.97 8.41
CA ALA A 66 -1.17 -9.58 9.10
C ALA A 66 -1.72 -8.31 8.43
N PHE A 67 -3.05 -8.14 8.48
CA PHE A 67 -3.75 -7.11 7.74
C PHE A 67 -4.49 -6.17 8.68
N TYR A 68 -4.20 -4.89 8.55
CA TYR A 68 -4.77 -3.84 9.39
C TYR A 68 -5.49 -2.82 8.54
N LEU A 69 -6.54 -2.22 9.11
CA LEU A 69 -7.20 -1.09 8.47
C LEU A 69 -6.29 0.15 8.51
N GLY A 70 -6.34 0.94 7.45
CA GLY A 70 -5.70 2.24 7.42
C GLY A 70 -6.42 3.26 6.56
N LEU A 71 -6.00 4.52 6.70
CA LEU A 71 -6.40 5.62 5.84
C LEU A 71 -5.17 6.21 5.17
N LEU A 72 -5.28 6.46 3.87
CA LEU A 72 -4.29 7.17 3.10
C LEU A 72 -4.84 8.52 2.66
N LYS A 73 -4.09 9.59 2.92
CA LYS A 73 -4.42 10.96 2.53
C LYS A 73 -3.29 11.54 1.68
N GLY A 74 -3.66 12.31 0.66
CA GLY A 74 -2.71 12.94 -0.26
C GLY A 74 -2.55 12.19 -1.58
N LEU A 75 -1.43 12.43 -2.26
CA LEU A 75 -1.13 11.85 -3.56
C LEU A 75 -0.58 10.44 -3.42
N TYR A 76 -0.97 9.55 -4.31
CA TYR A 76 -0.41 8.21 -4.43
C TYR A 76 -0.52 7.69 -5.85
N THR A 77 0.31 6.72 -6.19
CA THR A 77 0.21 5.98 -7.44
C THR A 77 -0.19 4.54 -7.17
N VAL A 78 -0.78 3.91 -8.16
CA VAL A 78 -1.15 2.49 -8.10
C VAL A 78 -0.37 1.74 -9.17
N GLU A 79 0.35 0.71 -8.76
CA GLU A 79 1.11 -0.16 -9.65
C GLU A 79 0.88 -1.61 -9.23
N ASN A 80 0.47 -2.48 -10.16
CA ASN A 80 0.20 -3.89 -9.90
C ASN A 80 -0.75 -4.16 -8.70
N ASN A 81 -1.78 -3.31 -8.53
CA ASN A 81 -2.73 -3.31 -7.39
C ASN A 81 -2.11 -2.98 -6.02
N GLU A 82 -0.90 -2.43 -6.00
CA GLU A 82 -0.24 -1.92 -4.81
C GLU A 82 -0.18 -0.40 -4.83
N ILE A 83 -0.38 0.20 -3.67
CA ILE A 83 -0.39 1.65 -3.51
C ILE A 83 1.01 2.13 -3.11
N GLN A 84 1.55 3.06 -3.87
CA GLN A 84 2.80 3.76 -3.59
C GLN A 84 2.49 5.15 -3.07
N MET A 85 2.96 5.47 -1.87
CA MET A 85 2.75 6.79 -1.27
C MET A 85 3.51 7.86 -2.04
N GLY A 86 2.80 8.92 -2.44
CA GLY A 86 3.38 10.08 -3.09
C GLY A 86 3.98 11.08 -2.12
N LYS A 87 4.48 12.20 -2.66
CA LYS A 87 4.97 13.33 -1.87
C LYS A 87 3.88 13.84 -0.92
N GLU A 88 4.26 14.13 0.32
CA GLU A 88 3.38 14.64 1.40
C GLU A 88 2.20 13.73 1.77
N ALA A 89 2.15 12.51 1.23
CA ALA A 89 1.14 11.54 1.61
C ALA A 89 1.25 11.19 3.10
N THR A 90 0.09 10.98 3.72
CA THR A 90 -0.04 10.61 5.12
C THR A 90 -0.80 9.30 5.21
N LEU A 91 -0.20 8.32 5.87
CA LEU A 91 -0.78 7.03 6.20
C LEU A 91 -1.14 7.03 7.69
N THR A 92 -2.40 6.73 8.00
CA THR A 92 -2.84 6.39 9.35
C THR A 92 -3.10 4.88 9.41
N LEU A 93 -2.32 4.17 10.21
CA LEU A 93 -2.45 2.75 10.50
C LEU A 93 -3.20 2.56 11.81
N TYR A 94 -4.29 1.78 11.79
CA TYR A 94 -5.02 1.39 13.00
C TYR A 94 -4.49 0.05 13.54
N SER A 95 -3.49 0.10 14.42
CA SER A 95 -2.81 -1.08 14.96
C SER A 95 -3.72 -2.02 15.77
N ASN A 96 -4.85 -1.51 16.28
CA ASN A 96 -5.85 -2.28 17.00
C ASN A 96 -7.00 -2.80 16.12
N LYS A 97 -7.06 -2.43 14.83
CA LYS A 97 -8.12 -2.82 13.90
C LYS A 97 -7.60 -3.75 12.82
N GLN A 98 -7.53 -5.03 13.14
CA GLN A 98 -7.26 -6.06 12.13
C GLN A 98 -8.44 -6.23 11.18
N TYR A 99 -8.14 -6.39 9.91
CA TYR A 99 -9.14 -6.72 8.90
C TYR A 99 -9.58 -8.18 9.01
N TYR A 100 -8.63 -9.10 9.22
CA TYR A 100 -8.90 -10.48 9.60
C TYR A 100 -8.33 -10.73 11.00
N PRO A 101 -9.17 -10.77 12.04
CA PRO A 101 -8.70 -10.98 13.39
C PRO A 101 -8.03 -12.36 13.51
N LYS A 102 -6.75 -12.34 13.89
CA LYS A 102 -5.96 -13.50 14.32
C LYS A 102 -5.25 -13.15 15.62
N ASP A 103 -4.79 -14.16 16.36
CA ASP A 103 -4.18 -14.00 17.69
C ASP A 103 -2.91 -13.12 17.73
N ASN A 104 -2.32 -12.79 16.57
CA ASN A 104 -1.12 -11.96 16.49
C ASN A 104 -1.45 -10.48 16.53
N LYS A 105 -1.41 -9.86 17.70
CA LYS A 105 -1.49 -8.39 17.84
C LYS A 105 -0.24 -7.72 17.27
N PHE A 106 -0.43 -6.62 16.54
CA PHE A 106 0.68 -5.75 16.16
C PHE A 106 1.19 -4.98 17.37
N SER A 107 2.47 -5.14 17.68
CA SER A 107 3.11 -4.38 18.75
C SER A 107 3.60 -3.04 18.19
N SER A 108 2.88 -1.96 18.48
CA SER A 108 3.28 -0.60 18.16
C SER A 108 4.45 -0.10 19.02
N GLU A 109 4.84 -0.83 20.07
CA GLU A 109 5.87 -0.44 21.04
C GLU A 109 7.26 -0.27 20.40
N LYS A 110 7.52 -0.99 19.31
CA LYS A 110 8.79 -0.92 18.58
C LYS A 110 8.86 0.28 17.62
N ILE A 111 7.74 0.94 17.36
CA ILE A 111 7.64 2.05 16.40
C ILE A 111 7.66 3.37 17.17
N LYS A 112 8.80 4.06 17.22
CA LYS A 112 8.87 5.36 17.92
C LYS A 112 8.63 6.50 16.94
N ILE A 113 8.18 7.63 17.48
CA ILE A 113 8.11 8.88 16.72
C ILE A 113 9.52 9.23 16.22
N GLY A 114 9.61 9.65 14.97
CA GLY A 114 10.87 9.96 14.31
C GLY A 114 11.51 8.77 13.58
N ASN A 115 11.07 7.52 13.82
CA ASN A 115 11.55 6.37 13.07
C ASN A 115 11.31 6.54 11.56
N SER A 116 12.36 6.32 10.76
CA SER A 116 12.23 6.21 9.32
C SER A 116 11.73 4.81 8.96
N ILE A 117 10.73 4.75 8.08
CA ILE A 117 10.16 3.51 7.56
C ILE A 117 10.13 3.61 6.04
N ILE A 118 10.48 2.53 5.35
CA ILE A 118 10.35 2.43 3.90
C ILE A 118 9.02 1.73 3.63
N ILE A 119 8.14 2.36 2.85
CA ILE A 119 6.86 1.80 2.43
C ILE A 119 6.83 1.82 0.90
N GLY A 120 6.99 0.64 0.30
CA GLY A 120 7.25 0.54 -1.14
C GLY A 120 8.56 1.28 -1.50
N SER A 121 8.46 2.27 -2.38
CA SER A 121 9.58 3.15 -2.76
C SER A 121 9.69 4.41 -1.89
N ALA A 122 8.70 4.71 -1.06
CA ALA A 122 8.63 5.96 -0.33
C ALA A 122 9.45 5.91 0.97
N LYS A 123 10.29 6.93 1.19
CA LYS A 123 10.89 7.18 2.51
C LYS A 123 9.89 7.94 3.37
N THR A 124 9.52 7.34 4.48
CA THR A 124 8.51 7.86 5.38
C THR A 124 9.04 7.99 6.80
N GLN A 125 8.35 8.76 7.63
CA GLN A 125 8.66 8.94 9.04
C GLN A 125 7.40 8.82 9.88
N VAL A 126 7.53 8.18 11.04
CA VAL A 126 6.47 8.15 12.06
C VAL A 126 6.36 9.53 12.69
N VAL A 127 5.21 10.18 12.53
CA VAL A 127 4.94 11.52 13.09
C VAL A 127 4.04 11.47 14.32
N SER A 128 3.30 10.38 14.52
CA SER A 128 2.49 10.13 15.71
C SER A 128 2.39 8.63 15.97
N ASN A 129 2.50 8.22 17.23
CA ASN A 129 2.16 6.88 17.69
C ASN A 129 1.31 7.04 18.96
N LYS A 130 0.01 6.81 18.83
CA LYS A 130 -0.97 6.82 19.90
C LYS A 130 -1.52 5.42 20.06
N ASP A 131 -2.16 5.14 21.19
CA ASP A 131 -2.77 3.84 21.42
C ASP A 131 -3.77 3.50 20.29
N GLY A 132 -3.50 2.41 19.57
CA GLY A 132 -4.29 1.96 18.43
C GLY A 132 -4.10 2.72 17.11
N GLU A 133 -3.33 3.81 17.06
CA GLU A 133 -3.20 4.66 15.86
C GLU A 133 -1.77 5.16 15.62
N ILE A 134 -1.21 4.84 14.46
CA ILE A 134 0.12 5.29 14.05
C ILE A 134 -0.01 6.13 12.78
N THR A 135 0.51 7.35 12.81
CA THR A 135 0.54 8.25 11.66
C THR A 135 1.95 8.31 11.09
N ILE A 136 2.06 8.08 9.79
CA ILE A 136 3.30 8.00 9.02
C ILE A 136 3.19 8.98 7.85
N LYS A 137 4.23 9.79 7.64
CA LYS A 137 4.25 10.81 6.58
C LYS A 137 5.45 10.62 5.66
N THR A 138 5.27 10.83 4.35
CA THR A 138 6.39 10.87 3.40
C THR A 138 7.30 12.07 3.71
N ILE A 139 8.61 11.82 3.85
CA ILE A 139 9.59 12.86 4.20
C ILE A 139 10.38 13.38 3.01
N ASN A 140 10.59 12.59 1.95
CA ASN A 140 11.15 12.96 0.64
C ASN A 140 11.03 11.75 -0.31
N GLN A 141 10.77 11.99 -1.61
CA GLN A 141 10.94 10.99 -2.68
C GLN A 141 12.24 11.26 -3.42
#